data_AF-A0A0H2XYX2-F1
#
_entry.id   AF-A0A0H2XYX2-F1
#
_cell.length_a   1.000
_cell.length_b   1.000
_cell.length_c   1.000
_cell.angle_alpha   90.00
_cell.angle_beta   90.00
_cell.angle_gamma   90.00
#
_symmetry.space_group_name_H-M   'P 1'
#
loop_
_entity.id
_entity.type
_entity.pdbx_description
1 polymer ?
#
loop_
_entity_poly.entity_id
_entity_poly.type
_entity_poly.pdbx_seq_one_letter_code
_entity_poly.pdbx_strand_id
1 'polypeptide(L)'
;MEENTAPNVIVIDGAALADGGSLWIRILVDGQAQDYSLDRVLASRGTPRYDSIRSAHGVLSNEERRELRVLLERIADPAMWAGIVDTFIQVLKRSDA
;
A
#
# COMPACT_ATOMS: atom_id res chain seq x y z
N MET A 1 30.88 1.49 16.16
CA MET A 1 29.77 0.56 15.89
C MET A 1 28.59 1.44 15.56
N GLU A 2 28.35 1.71 14.28
CA GLU A 2 27.06 2.28 13.86
C GLU A 2 26.05 1.15 14.01
N GLU A 3 25.23 1.24 15.05
CA GLU A 3 24.02 0.44 15.15
C GLU A 3 23.17 0.87 13.95
N ASN A 4 23.16 0.04 12.90
CA ASN A 4 22.27 0.21 11.77
C ASN A 4 20.87 -0.15 12.28
N THR A 5 20.25 0.77 13.02
CA THR A 5 18.87 0.66 13.47
C THR A 5 18.00 0.79 12.24
N ALA A 6 17.82 -0.31 11.51
CA ALA A 6 16.84 -0.37 10.46
C ALA A 6 15.50 0.08 11.09
N PRO A 7 14.76 0.99 10.44
CA PRO A 7 13.51 1.49 10.97
C PRO A 7 12.62 0.30 11.32
N ASN A 8 12.00 0.33 12.50
CA ASN A 8 11.10 -0.75 12.88
C ASN A 8 9.82 -0.56 12.10
N VAL A 9 9.64 -1.39 11.06
CA VAL A 9 8.48 -1.29 10.19
C VAL A 9 7.57 -2.49 10.31
N ILE A 10 6.31 -2.23 10.64
CA ILE A 10 5.26 -3.24 10.73
C ILE A 10 4.24 -2.94 9.65
N VAL A 11 3.93 -3.95 8.83
CA VAL A 11 2.84 -3.88 7.85
C VAL A 11 1.70 -4.76 8.33
N ILE A 12 0.50 -4.18 8.37
CA ILE A 12 -0.74 -4.88 8.71
C ILE A 12 -1.65 -4.76 7.50
N ASP A 13 -2.21 -5.86 7.03
CA ASP A 13 -3.13 -5.88 5.91
C ASP A 13 -4.48 -6.49 6.27
N GLY A 14 -5.52 -6.11 5.52
CA GLY A 14 -6.85 -6.65 5.71
C GLY A 14 -7.71 -6.59 4.45
N ALA A 15 -8.46 -7.66 4.23
CA ALA A 15 -9.42 -7.77 3.13
C ALA A 15 -10.70 -7.01 3.48
N ALA A 16 -11.25 -6.32 2.48
CA ALA A 16 -12.54 -5.64 2.52
C ALA A 16 -12.66 -4.53 3.59
N LEU A 17 -12.54 -3.27 3.14
CA LEU A 17 -13.15 -2.15 3.84
C LEU A 17 -14.68 -2.31 3.87
N ALA A 18 -15.37 -1.47 4.67
CA ALA A 18 -16.83 -1.49 4.80
C ALA A 18 -17.60 -1.29 3.47
N ASP A 19 -16.91 -0.94 2.39
CA ASP A 19 -17.44 -0.82 1.03
C ASP A 19 -17.58 -2.15 0.28
N GLY A 20 -17.20 -3.28 0.90
CA GLY A 20 -17.43 -4.62 0.36
C GLY A 20 -16.48 -5.05 -0.76
N GLY A 21 -15.38 -4.33 -0.98
CA GLY A 21 -14.40 -4.77 -1.97
C GLY A 21 -13.02 -4.13 -1.91
N SER A 22 -12.86 -2.95 -1.32
CA SER A 22 -11.53 -2.32 -1.22
C SER A 22 -10.62 -3.06 -0.25
N LEU A 23 -9.33 -3.06 -0.54
CA LEU A 23 -8.30 -3.62 0.34
C LEU A 23 -7.65 -2.50 1.15
N TRP A 24 -7.03 -2.82 2.28
CA TRP A 24 -6.28 -1.83 3.05
C TRP A 24 -4.98 -2.40 3.60
N ILE A 25 -4.02 -1.51 3.80
CA ILE A 25 -2.78 -1.77 4.51
C ILE A 25 -2.52 -0.61 5.50
N ARG A 26 -1.93 -0.93 6.64
CA ARG A 26 -1.38 0.03 7.60
C ARG A 26 0.11 -0.22 7.73
N ILE A 27 0.90 0.82 7.54
CA ILE A 27 2.35 0.77 7.69
C ILE A 27 2.70 1.58 8.95
N LEU A 28 3.33 0.95 9.92
CA LEU A 28 3.88 1.62 11.10
C LEU A 28 5.38 1.79 10.90
N VAL A 29 5.87 3.01 10.74
CA VAL A 29 7.30 3.33 10.66
C VAL A 29 7.69 4.06 11.92
N ASP A 30 8.58 3.49 12.73
CA ASP A 30 9.05 4.09 13.99
C ASP A 30 7.88 4.56 14.90
N GLY A 31 6.80 3.77 14.92
CA GLY A 31 5.59 4.05 15.70
C GLY A 31 4.59 5.02 15.07
N GLN A 32 4.89 5.61 13.91
CA GLN A 32 3.95 6.43 13.14
C GLN A 32 3.16 5.56 12.16
N ALA A 33 1.83 5.52 12.32
CA ALA A 33 0.94 4.74 11.46
C ALA A 33 0.49 5.54 10.25
N GLN A 34 0.60 4.94 9.07
CA GLN A 34 0.09 5.44 7.80
C GLN A 34 -0.87 4.41 7.21
N ASP A 35 -2.12 4.82 7.00
CA ASP A 35 -3.18 3.97 6.47
C ASP A 35 -3.35 4.21 4.97
N TYR A 36 -3.43 3.12 4.21
CA TYR A 36 -3.68 3.14 2.78
C TYR A 36 -4.82 2.20 2.42
N SER A 37 -5.60 2.62 1.44
CA SER A 37 -6.67 1.82 0.86
C SER A 37 -6.51 1.70 -0.64
N LEU A 38 -6.89 0.56 -1.20
CA LEU A 38 -6.85 0.25 -2.62
C LEU A 38 -8.27 -0.09 -3.07
N ASP A 39 -8.80 0.72 -3.99
CA ASP A 39 -10.16 0.53 -4.50
C ASP A 39 -10.22 -0.69 -5.43
N ARG A 40 -10.91 -1.73 -4.96
CA ARG A 40 -11.17 -2.99 -5.68
C ARG A 40 -12.65 -3.34 -5.69
N VAL A 41 -13.50 -2.36 -5.38
CA VAL A 41 -14.95 -2.53 -5.39
C VAL A 41 -15.39 -2.88 -6.80
N LEU A 42 -16.25 -3.90 -6.93
CA LEU A 42 -16.72 -4.39 -8.22
C LEU A 42 -17.39 -3.29 -9.05
N ALA A 43 -18.15 -2.40 -8.39
CA ALA A 43 -18.81 -1.27 -9.03
C ALA A 43 -17.83 -0.22 -9.62
N SER A 44 -16.60 -0.13 -9.10
CA SER A 44 -15.56 0.77 -9.64
C SER A 44 -14.90 0.22 -10.91
N ARG A 45 -15.04 -1.08 -11.19
CA ARG A 45 -14.33 -1.76 -12.29
C ARG A 45 -14.61 -1.08 -13.64
N GLY A 46 -13.54 -0.78 -14.37
CA GLY A 46 -13.61 -0.07 -15.66
C GLY A 46 -13.64 1.46 -15.55
N THR A 47 -13.63 2.01 -14.33
CA THR A 47 -13.46 3.44 -14.09
C THR A 47 -12.02 3.75 -13.63
N PRO A 48 -11.54 5.01 -13.73
CA PRO A 48 -10.24 5.42 -13.20
C PRO A 48 -10.11 5.26 -11.67
N ARG A 49 -11.23 5.02 -10.98
CA ARG A 49 -11.25 4.80 -9.54
C ARG A 49 -10.77 3.40 -9.17
N TYR A 50 -11.00 2.41 -10.04
CA TYR A 50 -10.47 1.06 -9.82
C TYR A 50 -8.95 1.09 -9.82
N ASP A 51 -8.32 0.43 -8.85
CA ASP A 51 -6.87 0.45 -8.60
C ASP A 51 -6.32 1.82 -8.14
N SER A 52 -7.20 2.77 -7.77
CA SER A 52 -6.77 3.99 -7.08
C SER A 52 -6.37 3.66 -5.63
N ILE A 53 -5.23 4.21 -5.20
CA ILE A 53 -4.73 4.08 -3.84
C ILE A 53 -4.98 5.41 -3.12
N ARG A 54 -5.50 5.36 -1.91
CA ARG A 54 -5.83 6.54 -1.10
C ARG A 54 -5.18 6.46 0.27
N SER A 55 -4.67 7.59 0.75
CA SER A 55 -4.31 7.81 2.15
C SER A 55 -5.41 8.59 2.88
N ALA A 56 -5.18 8.95 4.13
CA ALA A 56 -6.04 9.87 4.88
C ALA A 56 -6.21 11.24 4.19
N HIS A 57 -5.30 11.62 3.30
CA HIS A 57 -5.31 12.91 2.60
C HIS A 57 -5.96 12.87 1.22
N GLY A 58 -6.39 11.69 0.75
CA GLY A 58 -7.04 11.52 -0.55
C GLY A 58 -6.33 10.52 -1.46
N VAL A 59 -6.61 10.60 -2.76
CA VAL A 59 -5.96 9.75 -3.77
C VAL A 59 -4.49 10.13 -3.87
N LEU A 60 -3.60 9.15 -3.81
CA LEU A 60 -2.17 9.36 -3.93
C LEU A 60 -1.82 9.91 -5.32
N SER A 61 -0.97 10.93 -5.33
CA SER A 61 -0.25 11.40 -6.51
C SER A 61 0.78 10.37 -6.98
N ASN A 62 1.32 10.56 -8.20
CA ASN A 62 2.34 9.66 -8.73
C ASN A 62 3.61 9.61 -7.87
N GLU A 63 4.02 10.74 -7.27
CA GLU A 63 5.18 10.76 -6.39
C GLU A 63 4.91 9.98 -5.11
N GLU A 64 3.76 10.20 -4.46
CA GLU A 64 3.40 9.46 -3.24
C GLU A 64 3.24 7.95 -3.52
N ARG A 65 2.74 7.57 -4.71
CA ARG A 65 2.70 6.16 -5.14
C ARG A 65 4.11 5.59 -5.28
N ARG A 66 5.04 6.34 -5.87
CA ARG A 66 6.44 5.93 -6.00
C ARG A 66 7.11 5.78 -4.63
N GLU A 67 6.91 6.72 -3.72
CA GLU A 67 7.41 6.65 -2.35
C GLU A 67 6.85 5.43 -1.62
N LEU A 68 5.54 5.19 -1.70
CA LEU A 68 4.90 4.01 -1.11
C LEU A 68 5.45 2.71 -1.70
N ARG A 69 5.70 2.66 -3.02
CA ARG A 69 6.30 1.49 -3.67
C ARG A 69 7.70 1.22 -3.13
N VAL A 70 8.56 2.23 -3.10
CA VAL A 70 9.94 2.10 -2.59
C VAL A 70 9.93 1.68 -1.13
N LEU A 71 9.01 2.23 -0.33
CA LEU A 71 8.83 1.86 1.07
C LEU A 71 8.48 0.36 1.19
N LEU A 72 7.42 -0.09 0.51
CA LEU A 72 6.98 -1.49 0.54
C LEU A 72 8.05 -2.46 0.02
N GLU A 73 8.76 -2.11 -1.05
CA GLU A 73 9.86 -2.91 -1.61
C GLU A 73 11.08 -3.00 -0.67
N ARG A 74 11.28 -2.02 0.22
CA ARG A 74 12.38 -2.02 1.21
C ARG A 74 12.03 -2.77 2.48
N ILE A 75 10.76 -2.76 2.90
CA ILE A 75 10.32 -3.32 4.18
C ILE A 75 10.08 -4.81 4.10
N ALA A 76 9.41 -5.24 3.03
CA ALA A 76 9.00 -6.61 2.91
C ALA A 76 10.00 -7.34 2.02
N ASP A 77 10.64 -8.38 2.55
CA ASP A 77 11.33 -9.35 1.71
C ASP A 77 10.37 -9.76 0.58
N PRO A 78 10.80 -9.81 -0.70
CA PRO A 78 9.95 -10.28 -1.79
C PRO A 78 9.29 -11.65 -1.49
N ALA A 79 9.92 -12.50 -0.68
CA ALA A 79 9.36 -13.77 -0.21
C ALA A 79 8.23 -13.60 0.83
N MET A 80 8.14 -12.44 1.49
CA MET A 80 7.08 -12.05 2.42
C MET A 80 5.96 -11.22 1.77
N TRP A 81 6.06 -10.87 0.48
CA TRP A 81 4.96 -10.23 -0.28
C TRP A 81 3.84 -11.25 -0.55
N ALA A 82 3.21 -11.78 0.48
CA ALA A 82 2.06 -12.66 0.34
C ALA A 82 0.76 -11.86 0.56
N GLY A 83 -0.27 -12.18 -0.22
CA GLY A 83 -1.62 -11.67 -0.02
C GLY A 83 -1.82 -10.23 -0.49
N ILE A 84 -2.32 -9.38 0.41
CA ILE A 84 -2.84 -8.05 0.03
C ILE A 84 -1.70 -7.08 -0.30
N VAL A 85 -0.57 -7.16 0.41
CA VAL A 85 0.59 -6.31 0.16
C VAL A 85 1.11 -6.49 -1.27
N ASP A 86 1.15 -7.71 -1.79
CA ASP A 86 1.52 -7.98 -3.19
C ASP A 86 0.55 -7.31 -4.18
N THR A 87 -0.74 -7.32 -3.86
CA THR A 87 -1.76 -6.67 -4.69
C THR A 87 -1.50 -5.15 -4.78
N PHE A 88 -1.12 -4.52 -3.67
CA PHE A 88 -0.72 -3.10 -3.66
C PHE A 88 0.54 -2.87 -4.52
N ILE A 89 1.57 -3.70 -4.37
CA ILE A 89 2.82 -3.57 -5.14
C ILE A 89 2.56 -3.73 -6.65
N GLN A 90 1.75 -4.71 -7.05
CA GLN A 90 1.37 -4.91 -8.45
C GLN A 90 0.65 -3.70 -9.04
N VAL A 91 -0.27 -3.10 -8.28
CA VAL A 91 -0.99 -1.89 -8.72
C VAL A 91 -0.05 -0.69 -8.82
N LEU A 92 0.85 -0.51 -7.84
CA LEU A 92 1.85 0.55 -7.87
C LEU A 92 2.77 0.45 -9.09
N LYS A 93 3.21 -0.77 -9.43
CA LYS A 93 4.06 -1.03 -10.62
C LYS A 93 3.36 -0.76 -11.95
N ARG A 94 2.04 -0.94 -12.03
CA ARG A 94 1.27 -0.68 -13.27
C ARG A 94 1.08 0.79 -13.58
N SER A 95 1.03 1.64 -12.55
CA SER A 95 0.81 3.09 -12.74
C SER A 95 2.06 3.86 -13.14
N ASP A 96 3.25 3.22 -13.11
CA ASP A 96 4.51 3.79 -13.57
C ASP A 96 4.73 3.63 -15.10
N ALA A 97 3.75 3.08 -15.84
CA ALA A 97 3.83 2.75 -17.27
C ALA A 97 3.14 3.77 -18.18
#